data_AF-A0A6J2YI37-F1
#
_entry.id   AF-A0A6J2YI37-F1
#
_cell.length_a   1.000
_cell.length_b   1.000
_cell.length_c   1.000
_cell.angle_alpha   90.00
_cell.angle_beta   90.00
_cell.angle_gamma   90.00
#
_symmetry.space_group_name_H-M   'P 1'
#
loop_
_entity.id
_entity.type
_entity.pdbx_description
1 polymer ?
#
loop_
_entity_poly.entity_id
_entity_poly.type
_entity_poly.pdbx_seq_one_letter_code
_entity_poly.pdbx_strand_id
1 'polypeptide(L)'
;MEYTKYQRKIGRSSERTKKKLNIDIASLSETKKKGQGIEQVGDYIHVYSGVPKEKRACKGISLLIHSKYKKFITNWTPVNERILTANLNLLGYKLTIIGTYGPNEDEEVALKDQYMELLNQTIIDIGSTREIVLIGDLNARVGRRLNHHMVGRHGEETENENGRRLINLCEQRELKIMNGYFTHRDIHKFT
;
A
#
# COMPACT_ATOMS: atom_id res chain seq x y z
N MET A 1 -25.50 -11.25 9.16
CA MET A 1 -25.61 -11.79 7.77
C MET A 1 -25.28 -10.77 6.67
N GLU A 2 -25.35 -9.45 6.89
CA GLU A 2 -24.95 -8.44 5.88
C GLU A 2 -23.44 -8.25 5.71
N TYR A 3 -22.65 -8.46 6.77
CA TYR A 3 -21.18 -8.30 6.75
C TYR A 3 -20.49 -9.25 5.77
N THR A 4 -20.96 -10.50 5.69
CA THR A 4 -20.47 -11.52 4.77
C THR A 4 -20.84 -11.22 3.31
N LYS A 5 -21.96 -10.52 3.07
CA LYS A 5 -22.37 -10.06 1.72
C LYS A 5 -21.52 -8.87 1.23
N TYR A 6 -21.13 -7.94 2.12
CA TYR A 6 -20.27 -6.80 1.78
C TYR A 6 -18.84 -7.24 1.41
N GLN A 7 -18.24 -8.16 2.20
CA GLN A 7 -16.94 -8.78 1.91
C GLN A 7 -16.95 -9.54 0.57
N ARG A 8 -18.05 -10.24 0.26
CA ARG A 8 -18.24 -10.90 -1.05
C ARG A 8 -18.35 -9.91 -2.21
N LYS A 9 -18.83 -8.68 -2.00
CA LYS A 9 -19.07 -7.69 -3.06
C LYS A 9 -17.78 -6.95 -3.44
N ILE A 10 -16.95 -6.57 -2.46
CA ILE A 10 -15.61 -5.99 -2.71
C ILE A 10 -14.65 -7.08 -3.24
N GLY A 11 -14.68 -8.28 -2.65
CA GLY A 11 -13.91 -9.44 -3.15
C GLY A 11 -14.24 -9.76 -4.61
N ARG A 12 -15.51 -9.98 -4.95
CA ARG A 12 -15.91 -10.33 -6.34
C ARG A 12 -15.74 -9.21 -7.36
N SER A 13 -15.98 -7.95 -6.97
CA SER A 13 -15.78 -6.79 -7.86
C SER A 13 -14.29 -6.58 -8.14
N SER A 14 -13.46 -6.58 -7.08
CA SER A 14 -12.02 -6.41 -7.23
C SER A 14 -11.35 -7.61 -7.89
N GLU A 15 -11.78 -8.84 -7.64
CA GLU A 15 -11.30 -10.07 -8.31
C GLU A 15 -11.60 -10.05 -9.81
N ARG A 16 -12.83 -9.66 -10.22
CA ARG A 16 -13.18 -9.57 -11.65
C ARG A 16 -12.37 -8.52 -12.38
N THR A 17 -12.15 -7.36 -11.75
CA THR A 17 -11.29 -6.30 -12.30
C THR A 17 -9.82 -6.75 -12.35
N LYS A 18 -9.32 -7.43 -11.31
CA LYS A 18 -7.94 -7.92 -11.22
C LYS A 18 -7.63 -9.03 -12.22
N LYS A 19 -8.55 -9.97 -12.44
CA LYS A 19 -8.42 -10.99 -13.49
C LYS A 19 -8.40 -10.38 -14.90
N LYS A 20 -9.21 -9.34 -15.13
CA LYS A 20 -9.19 -8.60 -16.40
C LYS A 20 -7.90 -7.80 -16.62
N LEU A 21 -7.30 -7.31 -15.53
CA LEU A 21 -6.09 -6.48 -15.57
C LEU A 21 -4.79 -7.26 -15.35
N ASN A 22 -4.85 -8.59 -15.20
CA ASN A 22 -3.70 -9.46 -14.92
C ASN A 22 -2.83 -8.97 -13.75
N ILE A 23 -3.47 -8.56 -12.64
CA ILE A 23 -2.77 -7.98 -11.49
C ILE A 23 -2.26 -9.08 -10.57
N ASP A 24 -0.94 -9.11 -10.37
CA ASP A 24 -0.28 -10.10 -9.52
C ASP A 24 -0.31 -9.74 -8.03
N ILE A 25 -0.15 -8.46 -7.71
CA ILE A 25 -0.14 -7.94 -6.35
C ILE A 25 -0.99 -6.66 -6.32
N ALA A 26 -1.86 -6.53 -5.32
CA ALA A 26 -2.67 -5.34 -5.12
C ALA A 26 -2.78 -4.98 -3.65
N SER A 27 -2.70 -3.69 -3.35
CA SER A 27 -3.06 -3.10 -2.06
C SER A 27 -4.51 -2.61 -2.12
N LEU A 28 -5.28 -2.84 -1.06
CA LEU A 28 -6.64 -2.34 -0.88
C LEU A 28 -6.71 -1.56 0.43
N SER A 29 -7.04 -0.29 0.34
CA SER A 29 -7.28 0.61 1.46
C SER A 29 -8.74 0.55 1.93
N GLU A 30 -9.00 1.07 3.13
CA GLU A 30 -10.33 1.24 3.72
C GLU A 30 -11.24 -0.01 3.65
N THR A 31 -10.68 -1.19 3.86
CA THR A 31 -11.43 -2.45 3.70
C THR A 31 -12.51 -2.65 4.76
N LYS A 32 -12.50 -1.82 5.81
CA LYS A 32 -13.40 -1.89 6.97
C LYS A 32 -13.38 -3.31 7.56
N LYS A 33 -12.24 -4.00 7.50
CA LYS A 33 -12.09 -5.33 8.12
C LYS A 33 -11.81 -5.19 9.61
N LYS A 34 -12.13 -6.26 10.33
CA LYS A 34 -11.86 -6.40 11.76
C LYS A 34 -10.83 -7.51 11.97
N GLY A 35 -9.95 -7.29 12.94
CA GLY A 35 -8.84 -8.18 13.23
C GLY A 35 -7.81 -8.23 12.11
N GLN A 36 -6.92 -9.20 12.21
CA GLN A 36 -5.82 -9.43 11.29
C GLN A 36 -5.77 -10.91 10.89
N GLY A 37 -5.19 -11.22 9.74
CA GLY A 37 -5.10 -12.59 9.29
C GLY A 37 -4.62 -12.77 7.87
N ILE A 38 -4.53 -14.04 7.49
CA ILE A 38 -4.23 -14.50 6.15
C ILE A 38 -5.27 -15.52 5.73
N GLU A 39 -5.84 -15.38 4.54
CA GLU A 39 -6.85 -16.27 4.00
C GLU A 39 -6.67 -16.46 2.49
N GLN A 40 -7.11 -17.60 1.96
CA GLN A 40 -7.16 -17.86 0.52
C GLN A 40 -8.49 -17.32 -0.03
N VAL A 41 -8.45 -16.43 -1.02
CA VAL A 41 -9.63 -15.86 -1.66
C VAL A 41 -9.50 -16.01 -3.18
N GLY A 42 -10.19 -17.00 -3.74
CA GLY A 42 -10.02 -17.38 -5.15
C GLY A 42 -8.55 -17.66 -5.47
N ASP A 43 -8.05 -17.01 -6.52
CA ASP A 43 -6.65 -17.15 -6.97
C ASP A 43 -5.67 -16.26 -6.21
N TYR A 44 -6.07 -15.62 -5.10
CA TYR A 44 -5.20 -14.74 -4.31
C TYR A 44 -5.05 -15.22 -2.87
N ILE A 45 -3.86 -14.97 -2.31
CA ILE A 45 -3.58 -14.95 -0.89
C ILE A 45 -3.89 -13.55 -0.38
N HIS A 46 -4.85 -13.47 0.51
CA HIS A 46 -5.30 -12.23 1.12
C HIS A 46 -4.70 -12.11 2.51
N VAL A 47 -3.83 -11.12 2.69
CA VAL A 47 -3.31 -10.72 3.99
C VAL A 47 -4.01 -9.42 4.38
N TYR A 48 -4.51 -9.33 5.62
CA TYR A 48 -5.24 -8.15 6.06
C TYR A 48 -4.88 -7.73 7.49
N SER A 49 -4.95 -6.42 7.71
CA SER A 49 -4.89 -5.77 9.01
C SER A 49 -6.03 -4.78 9.13
N GLY A 50 -6.89 -4.98 10.11
CA GLY A 50 -8.08 -4.16 10.36
C GLY A 50 -8.16 -3.71 11.81
N VAL A 51 -9.23 -3.00 12.16
CA VAL A 51 -9.44 -2.52 13.53
C VAL A 51 -9.72 -3.69 14.50
N PRO A 52 -9.45 -3.54 15.82
CA PRO A 52 -9.86 -4.52 16.82
C PRO A 52 -11.34 -4.90 16.70
N LYS A 53 -11.67 -6.17 17.00
CA LYS A 53 -13.02 -6.72 16.81
C LYS A 53 -14.10 -5.93 17.56
N GLU A 54 -13.73 -5.32 18.68
CA GLU A 54 -14.62 -4.57 19.56
C GLU A 54 -14.90 -3.13 19.06
N LYS A 55 -14.07 -2.61 18.15
CA LYS A 55 -14.25 -1.26 17.59
C LYS A 55 -15.20 -1.29 16.38
N ARG A 56 -15.81 -0.15 16.05
CA ARG A 56 -16.57 0.02 14.81
C ARG A 56 -15.62 -0.09 13.62
N ALA A 57 -16.03 -0.84 12.59
CA ALA A 57 -15.25 -1.00 11.37
C ALA A 57 -15.18 0.33 10.59
N CYS A 58 -14.03 1.00 10.64
CA CYS A 58 -13.80 2.29 9.96
C CYS A 58 -12.54 2.29 9.09
N LYS A 59 -11.57 1.42 9.40
CA LYS A 59 -10.26 1.37 8.78
C LYS A 59 -9.89 -0.06 8.40
N GLY A 60 -8.85 -0.22 7.60
CA GLY A 60 -8.23 -1.51 7.32
C GLY A 60 -7.47 -1.52 6.02
N ILE A 61 -6.35 -2.24 6.00
CA ILE A 61 -5.48 -2.43 4.85
C ILE A 61 -5.48 -3.92 4.47
N SER A 62 -5.35 -4.19 3.18
CA SER A 62 -5.25 -5.54 2.68
C SER A 62 -4.29 -5.66 1.51
N LEU A 63 -3.48 -6.72 1.52
CA LEU A 63 -2.64 -7.12 0.41
C LEU A 63 -3.24 -8.37 -0.23
N LEU A 64 -3.50 -8.32 -1.53
CA LEU A 64 -3.80 -9.49 -2.35
C LEU A 64 -2.56 -9.86 -3.14
N ILE A 65 -2.07 -11.07 -2.96
CA ILE A 65 -0.90 -11.62 -3.66
C ILE A 65 -1.36 -12.85 -4.43
N HIS A 66 -1.13 -12.91 -5.74
CA HIS A 66 -1.57 -14.04 -6.56
C HIS A 66 -1.00 -15.36 -6.04
N SER A 67 -1.81 -16.42 -6.03
CA SER A 67 -1.50 -17.70 -5.39
C SER A 67 -0.30 -18.42 -5.98
N LYS A 68 0.07 -18.08 -7.22
CA LYS A 68 1.33 -18.53 -7.84
C LYS A 68 2.57 -18.15 -7.02
N TYR A 69 2.46 -17.08 -6.22
CA TYR A 69 3.53 -16.63 -5.31
C TYR A 69 3.42 -17.16 -3.88
N LYS A 70 2.38 -17.96 -3.55
CA LYS A 70 2.11 -18.44 -2.19
C LYS A 70 3.35 -19.07 -1.53
N LYS A 71 4.07 -19.91 -2.28
CA LYS A 71 5.28 -20.61 -1.80
C LYS A 71 6.47 -19.69 -1.50
N PHE A 72 6.44 -18.45 -2.00
CA PHE A 72 7.50 -17.48 -1.80
C PHE A 72 7.23 -16.54 -0.63
N ILE A 73 5.98 -16.48 -0.13
CA ILE A 73 5.64 -15.67 1.04
C ILE A 73 6.28 -16.33 2.27
N THR A 74 7.17 -15.63 2.95
CA THR A 74 7.89 -16.14 4.12
C THR A 74 7.30 -15.64 5.44
N ASN A 75 6.81 -14.40 5.47
CA ASN A 75 6.18 -13.81 6.65
C ASN A 75 5.27 -12.65 6.25
N TRP A 76 4.36 -12.25 7.14
CA TRP A 76 3.59 -11.02 7.06
C TRP A 76 3.42 -10.39 8.44
N THR A 77 3.37 -9.07 8.50
CA THR A 77 3.24 -8.33 9.76
C THR A 77 2.17 -7.24 9.66
N PRO A 78 1.08 -7.34 10.43
CA PRO A 78 0.09 -6.26 10.57
C PRO A 78 0.64 -5.18 11.50
N VAL A 79 1.24 -4.12 10.95
CA VAL A 79 1.84 -3.04 11.76
C VAL A 79 0.75 -2.23 12.45
N ASN A 80 -0.25 -1.79 11.70
CA ASN A 80 -1.50 -1.23 12.23
C ASN A 80 -2.61 -1.36 11.19
N GLU A 81 -3.73 -0.65 11.37
CA GLU A 81 -4.86 -0.67 10.44
C GLU A 81 -4.63 0.09 9.12
N ARG A 82 -3.48 0.77 8.97
CA ARG A 82 -3.04 1.52 7.78
C ARG A 82 -1.83 0.89 7.08
N ILE A 83 -0.96 0.17 7.79
CA ILE A 83 0.31 -0.38 7.29
C ILE A 83 0.35 -1.90 7.52
N LEU A 84 0.66 -2.64 6.47
CA LEU A 84 0.80 -4.10 6.45
C LEU A 84 2.01 -4.49 5.61
N THR A 85 2.85 -5.38 6.11
CA THR A 85 4.01 -5.88 5.35
C THR A 85 3.87 -7.35 4.99
N ALA A 86 4.41 -7.73 3.83
CA ALA A 86 4.54 -9.11 3.39
C ALA A 86 5.94 -9.36 2.81
N ASN A 87 6.65 -10.32 3.37
CA ASN A 87 7.98 -10.72 2.94
C ASN A 87 7.88 -11.86 1.94
N LEU A 88 8.52 -11.70 0.78
CA LEU A 88 8.64 -12.70 -0.26
C LEU A 88 10.11 -13.01 -0.54
N ASN A 89 10.43 -14.27 -0.81
CA ASN A 89 11.73 -14.70 -1.31
C ASN A 89 11.55 -15.27 -2.73
N LEU A 90 11.84 -14.48 -3.75
CA LEU A 90 11.64 -14.80 -5.16
C LEU A 90 12.98 -15.12 -5.82
N LEU A 91 13.23 -16.39 -6.15
CA LEU A 91 14.38 -16.81 -6.98
C LEU A 91 15.74 -16.21 -6.53
N GLY A 92 15.98 -16.14 -5.21
CA GLY A 92 17.21 -15.58 -4.62
C GLY A 92 17.09 -14.11 -4.16
N TYR A 93 16.05 -13.39 -4.59
CA TYR A 93 15.78 -12.02 -4.16
C TYR A 93 14.86 -11.99 -2.93
N LYS A 94 15.24 -11.19 -1.93
CA LYS A 94 14.41 -10.93 -0.74
C LYS A 94 13.67 -9.62 -0.95
N LEU A 95 12.35 -9.69 -1.00
CA LEU A 95 11.45 -8.56 -1.26
C LEU A 95 10.51 -8.35 -0.06
N THR A 96 10.26 -7.11 0.32
CA THR A 96 9.19 -6.75 1.25
C THR A 96 8.20 -5.84 0.55
N ILE A 97 6.94 -6.28 0.50
CA ILE A 97 5.83 -5.48 0.02
C ILE A 97 5.22 -4.78 1.23
N ILE A 98 5.16 -3.46 1.20
CA ILE A 98 4.47 -2.64 2.20
C ILE A 98 3.16 -2.18 1.58
N GLY A 99 2.04 -2.76 2.01
CA GLY A 99 0.70 -2.25 1.75
C GLY A 99 0.40 -1.12 2.72
N THR A 100 0.09 0.06 2.21
CA THR A 100 -0.18 1.22 3.07
C THR A 100 -1.26 2.13 2.53
N TYR A 101 -1.96 2.85 3.41
CA TYR A 101 -2.71 4.03 2.99
C TYR A 101 -2.59 5.19 3.97
N GLY A 102 -2.36 6.38 3.43
CA GLY A 102 -2.08 7.61 4.14
C GLY A 102 -3.33 8.26 4.75
N PRO A 103 -3.16 9.13 5.75
CA PRO A 103 -4.22 10.02 6.21
C PRO A 103 -4.67 10.98 5.11
N ASN A 104 -5.90 11.47 5.17
CA ASN A 104 -6.35 12.49 4.23
C ASN A 104 -5.57 13.81 4.45
N GLU A 105 -5.52 14.65 3.42
CA GLU A 105 -4.79 15.94 3.48
C GLU A 105 -5.32 16.86 4.60
N ASP A 106 -6.62 16.78 4.88
CA ASP A 106 -7.35 17.56 5.90
C ASP A 106 -7.30 16.96 7.31
N GLU A 107 -6.65 15.82 7.52
CA GLU A 107 -6.40 15.28 8.86
C GLU A 107 -5.43 16.15 9.66
N GLU A 108 -5.50 16.04 10.99
CA GLU A 108 -4.61 16.76 11.91
C GLU A 108 -3.13 16.49 11.59
N VAL A 109 -2.32 17.54 11.67
CA VAL A 109 -0.87 17.46 11.42
C VAL A 109 -0.20 16.38 12.28
N ALA A 110 -0.60 16.26 13.55
CA ALA A 110 -0.09 15.24 14.45
C ALA A 110 -0.36 13.80 13.98
N LEU A 111 -1.53 13.54 13.36
CA LEU A 111 -1.85 12.23 12.79
C LEU A 111 -1.03 11.96 11.53
N LYS A 112 -0.79 12.99 10.71
CA LYS A 112 0.10 12.92 9.54
C LYS A 112 1.54 12.62 9.94
N ASP A 113 2.05 13.29 10.97
CA ASP A 113 3.39 13.08 11.53
C ASP A 113 3.55 11.65 12.07
N GLN A 114 2.62 11.21 12.93
CA GLN A 114 2.64 9.86 13.50
C GLN A 114 2.61 8.76 12.43
N TYR A 115 1.80 8.95 11.39
CA TYR A 115 1.76 8.02 10.27
C TYR A 115 3.08 7.95 9.52
N MET A 116 3.68 9.11 9.20
CA MET A 116 4.96 9.18 8.48
C MET A 116 6.10 8.60 9.30
N GLU A 117 6.14 8.86 10.60
CA GLU A 117 7.15 8.30 11.51
C GLU A 117 7.04 6.78 11.59
N LEU A 118 5.82 6.24 11.75
CA LEU A 118 5.60 4.81 11.78
C LEU A 118 5.96 4.12 10.46
N LEU A 119 5.63 4.74 9.32
CA LEU A 119 6.02 4.25 8.00
C LEU A 119 7.54 4.25 7.83
N ASN A 120 8.20 5.32 8.28
CA ASN A 120 9.65 5.44 8.27
C ASN A 120 10.32 4.36 9.12
N GLN A 121 9.83 4.14 10.34
CA GLN A 121 10.33 3.11 11.23
C GLN A 121 10.13 1.71 10.63
N THR A 122 8.98 1.47 10.01
CA THR A 122 8.71 0.20 9.31
C THR A 122 9.75 -0.07 8.20
N ILE A 123 10.15 0.96 7.45
CA ILE A 123 11.21 0.87 6.43
C ILE A 123 12.57 0.58 7.06
N ILE A 124 12.91 1.25 8.16
CA ILE A 124 14.16 1.02 8.90
C ILE A 124 14.24 -0.42 9.40
N ASP A 125 13.16 -0.94 10.01
CA ASP A 125 13.11 -2.27 10.60
C ASP A 125 13.26 -3.39 9.57
N ILE A 126 12.88 -3.16 8.30
CA ILE A 126 13.12 -4.10 7.20
C ILE A 126 14.62 -4.24 6.91
N GLY A 127 15.38 -3.15 7.09
CA GLY A 127 16.81 -3.08 6.83
C GLY A 127 17.18 -3.15 5.34
N SER A 128 18.48 -3.12 5.06
CA SER A 128 19.03 -3.07 3.69
C SER A 128 19.16 -4.44 3.01
N THR A 129 18.81 -5.53 3.69
CA THR A 129 18.95 -6.90 3.13
C THR A 129 17.80 -7.32 2.24
N ARG A 130 16.78 -6.46 2.10
CA ARG A 130 15.55 -6.72 1.35
C ARG A 130 15.23 -5.51 0.49
N GLU A 131 14.82 -5.77 -0.74
CA GLU A 131 14.22 -4.75 -1.59
C GLU A 131 12.84 -4.37 -1.06
N ILE A 132 12.47 -3.10 -1.17
CA ILE A 132 11.19 -2.58 -0.66
C ILE A 132 10.32 -2.13 -1.82
N VAL A 133 9.08 -2.62 -1.83
CA VAL A 133 8.02 -2.14 -2.72
C VAL A 133 6.88 -1.63 -1.86
N LEU A 134 6.73 -0.31 -1.80
CA LEU A 134 5.62 0.36 -1.12
C LEU A 134 4.48 0.56 -2.12
N ILE A 135 3.29 0.07 -1.77
CA ILE A 135 2.09 0.16 -2.60
C ILE A 135 0.85 0.56 -1.80
N GLY A 136 0.03 1.39 -2.42
CA GLY A 136 -1.27 1.78 -1.91
C GLY A 136 -1.52 3.27 -2.08
N ASP A 137 -2.47 3.78 -1.31
CA ASP A 137 -3.01 5.11 -1.48
C ASP A 137 -2.50 6.04 -0.38
N LEU A 138 -1.49 6.84 -0.70
CA LEU A 138 -0.86 7.73 0.27
C LEU A 138 -1.58 9.07 0.43
N ASN A 139 -2.65 9.34 -0.33
CA ASN A 139 -3.28 10.67 -0.41
C ASN A 139 -2.26 11.79 -0.67
N ALA A 140 -1.24 11.49 -1.48
CA ALA A 140 -0.04 12.30 -1.67
C ALA A 140 0.08 12.72 -3.14
N ARG A 141 0.00 14.03 -3.37
CA ARG A 141 0.24 14.65 -4.68
C ARG A 141 1.64 15.22 -4.65
N VAL A 142 2.58 14.58 -5.33
CA VAL A 142 4.02 14.91 -5.25
C VAL A 142 4.47 15.98 -6.25
N GLY A 143 3.59 16.33 -7.20
CA GLY A 143 3.95 17.16 -8.35
C GLY A 143 4.96 16.48 -9.29
N ARG A 144 5.15 17.05 -10.47
CA ARG A 144 6.17 16.65 -11.43
C ARG A 144 7.44 17.43 -11.17
N ARG A 145 8.57 16.81 -11.44
CA ARG A 145 9.88 17.47 -11.40
C ARG A 145 10.71 17.05 -12.60
N LEU A 146 11.40 17.99 -13.22
CA LEU A 146 12.42 17.70 -14.21
C LEU A 146 13.74 17.41 -13.47
N ASN A 147 14.39 16.29 -13.79
CA ASN A 147 15.71 15.91 -13.25
C ASN A 147 15.76 15.69 -11.73
N HIS A 148 14.66 15.30 -11.07
CA HIS A 148 14.68 14.93 -9.65
C HIS A 148 15.00 13.45 -9.46
N HIS A 149 15.84 13.12 -8.48
CA HIS A 149 16.31 11.74 -8.25
C HIS A 149 15.20 10.78 -7.79
N MET A 150 14.19 11.31 -7.10
CA MET A 150 13.09 10.52 -6.51
C MET A 150 11.73 10.70 -7.21
N VAL A 151 11.52 11.80 -7.94
CA VAL A 151 10.22 12.19 -8.49
C VAL A 151 10.34 12.32 -10.00
N GLY A 152 9.50 11.60 -10.74
CA GLY A 152 9.55 11.66 -12.20
C GLY A 152 8.82 12.86 -12.81
N ARG A 153 9.12 13.11 -14.09
CA ARG A 153 8.62 14.27 -14.87
C ARG A 153 7.17 14.13 -15.37
N HIS A 154 6.57 12.95 -15.27
CA HIS A 154 5.26 12.62 -15.82
C HIS A 154 4.11 12.65 -14.79
N GLY A 155 4.41 13.04 -13.54
CA GLY A 155 3.42 13.25 -12.48
C GLY A 155 2.51 14.46 -12.73
N GLU A 156 1.65 14.76 -11.75
CA GLU A 156 0.76 15.91 -11.78
C GLU A 156 1.49 17.25 -11.63
N GLU A 157 0.83 18.38 -11.89
CA GLU A 157 1.44 19.70 -11.60
C GLU A 157 1.49 19.99 -10.09
N THR A 158 0.46 19.57 -9.35
CA THR A 158 0.23 19.99 -7.96
C THR A 158 1.02 19.16 -6.96
N GLU A 159 1.63 19.85 -5.99
CA GLU A 159 2.16 19.27 -4.75
C GLU A 159 1.23 19.61 -3.58
N ASN A 160 0.91 18.64 -2.72
CA ASN A 160 0.26 18.86 -1.42
C ASN A 160 1.20 18.55 -0.24
N GLU A 161 0.75 18.79 0.99
CA GLU A 161 1.58 18.58 2.19
C GLU A 161 1.98 17.10 2.34
N ASN A 162 1.03 16.18 2.15
CA ASN A 162 1.31 14.74 2.13
C ASN A 162 2.35 14.36 1.07
N GLY A 163 2.30 14.98 -0.11
CA GLY A 163 3.27 14.84 -1.19
C GLY A 163 4.69 15.25 -0.76
N ARG A 164 4.82 16.41 -0.13
CA ARG A 164 6.12 16.89 0.38
C ARG A 164 6.71 15.95 1.43
N ARG A 165 5.87 15.49 2.37
CA ARG A 165 6.27 14.52 3.40
C ARG A 165 6.75 13.21 2.79
N LEU A 166 6.06 12.72 1.76
CA LEU A 166 6.45 11.53 1.03
C LEU A 166 7.78 11.70 0.27
N ILE A 167 8.00 12.85 -0.37
CA ILE A 167 9.27 13.17 -1.04
C ILE A 167 10.42 13.12 -0.03
N ASN A 168 10.27 13.80 1.11
CA ASN A 168 11.30 13.80 2.16
C ASN A 168 11.63 12.38 2.67
N LEU A 169 10.59 11.55 2.89
CA LEU A 169 10.79 10.15 3.27
C LEU A 169 11.56 9.37 2.19
N CYS A 170 11.18 9.56 0.93
CA CYS A 170 11.83 8.90 -0.20
C CYS A 170 13.29 9.32 -0.37
N GLU A 171 13.62 10.59 -0.13
CA GLU A 171 15.00 11.07 -0.13
C GLU A 171 15.83 10.44 0.99
N GLN A 172 15.29 10.37 2.21
CA GLN A 172 15.97 9.79 3.37
C GLN A 172 16.16 8.27 3.29
N ARG A 173 15.37 7.59 2.46
CA ARG A 173 15.36 6.12 2.32
C ARG A 173 15.74 5.63 0.93
N GLU A 174 16.19 6.55 0.07
CA GLU A 174 16.58 6.26 -1.31
C GLU A 174 15.49 5.52 -2.13
N LEU A 175 14.22 5.83 -1.86
CA LEU A 175 13.06 5.27 -2.55
C LEU A 175 12.65 6.14 -3.75
N LYS A 176 12.17 5.51 -4.82
CA LYS A 176 11.70 6.20 -6.02
C LYS A 176 10.19 6.17 -6.14
N ILE A 177 9.58 7.32 -6.43
CA ILE A 177 8.13 7.48 -6.60
C ILE A 177 7.76 7.16 -8.05
N MET A 178 7.41 5.90 -8.29
CA MET A 178 7.27 5.34 -9.64
C MET A 178 6.14 5.97 -10.48
N ASN A 179 5.07 6.48 -9.87
CA ASN A 179 3.94 7.10 -10.58
C ASN A 179 4.34 8.32 -11.43
N GLY A 180 5.47 8.97 -11.12
CA GLY A 180 5.97 10.11 -11.91
C GLY A 180 6.88 9.71 -13.07
N TYR A 181 7.38 8.46 -13.12
CA TYR A 181 8.41 8.04 -14.08
C TYR A 181 7.87 7.55 -15.41
N PHE A 182 6.62 7.10 -15.46
CA PHE A 182 5.99 6.58 -16.67
C PHE A 182 4.87 7.49 -17.14
N THR A 183 4.62 7.52 -18.45
CA THR A 183 3.46 8.21 -18.99
C THR A 183 2.19 7.46 -18.64
N HIS A 184 1.37 8.06 -17.78
CA HIS A 184 0.05 7.55 -17.45
C HIS A 184 -1.03 8.38 -18.15
N ARG A 185 -2.20 7.77 -18.40
CA ARG A 185 -3.41 8.54 -18.72
C ARG A 185 -3.71 9.44 -17.52
N ASP A 186 -4.19 10.65 -17.76
CA ASP A 186 -4.38 11.63 -16.68
C ASP A 186 -5.28 11.10 -15.55
N ILE A 187 -6.29 10.29 -15.87
CA ILE A 187 -7.16 9.62 -14.90
C ILE A 187 -6.45 8.68 -13.90
N HIS A 188 -5.19 8.31 -14.16
CA HIS A 188 -4.38 7.45 -13.31
C HIS A 188 -3.23 8.21 -12.63
N LYS A 189 -3.17 9.54 -12.82
CA LYS A 189 -2.23 10.41 -12.09
C LYS A 189 -2.82 10.92 -10.78
N PHE A 190 -4.15 11.07 -10.75
CA PHE A 190 -4.91 11.46 -9.56
C PHE A 190 -4.93 10.30 -8.57
N THR A 191 -4.44 10.55 -7.36
CA THR A 191 -4.61 9.69 -6.18
C THR A 191 -5.46 10.47 -5.19
#